data_AF-A0A176K0B0-F1
#
_entry.id   AF-A0A176K0B0-F1
#
_cell.length_a   1.000
_cell.length_b   1.000
_cell.length_c   1.000
_cell.angle_alpha   90.00
_cell.angle_beta   90.00
_cell.angle_gamma   90.00
#
_symmetry.space_group_name_H-M   'P 1'
#
loop_
_entity.id
_entity.type
_entity.pdbx_description
1 polymer ?
#
loop_
_entity_poly.entity_id
_entity_poly.type
_entity_poly.pdbx_seq_one_letter_code
_entity_poly.pdbx_strand_id
1 'polypeptide(L)'
;MKKAKWLIPMLLVVVLLSSSCIWLFLSCVDFEGPAVGTTYHVGDTTMLKFTKLVFEGFYWTGSSTPYLGGEATIHNNLMAGHTGKDLNLNNISVKFEFKAAYSKLTLYFGEYGGNVNLTINGILKNTDDFLDLDGSTVGGVLITVTMTTVEKGLLTLEGNIHSFSIGGQELWIDHVCPEK
;
A
#
# COMPACT_ATOMS: atom_id res chain seq x y z
N MET A 1 37.06 -49.65 35.83
CA MET A 1 36.58 -49.30 34.48
C MET A 1 35.69 -48.07 34.57
N LYS A 2 36.07 -47.02 33.83
CA LYS A 2 35.50 -45.67 33.86
C LYS A 2 34.11 -45.64 33.19
N LYS A 3 33.14 -44.91 33.75
CA LYS A 3 32.05 -44.29 32.97
C LYS A 3 31.89 -42.84 33.41
N ALA A 4 32.51 -41.94 32.66
CA ALA A 4 32.28 -40.51 32.77
C ALA A 4 30.90 -40.21 32.17
N LYS A 5 30.00 -39.60 32.96
CA LYS A 5 28.75 -39.03 32.46
C LYS A 5 29.08 -37.64 31.93
N TRP A 6 29.00 -37.47 30.61
CA TRP A 6 29.15 -36.18 29.94
C TRP A 6 27.78 -35.49 29.95
N LEU A 7 27.66 -34.39 30.70
CA LEU A 7 26.54 -33.46 30.61
C LEU A 7 26.83 -32.52 29.42
N ILE A 8 26.04 -32.62 28.36
CA ILE A 8 26.07 -31.65 27.26
C ILE A 8 25.29 -30.42 27.73
N PRO A 9 25.88 -29.21 27.77
CA PRO A 9 25.10 -28.01 28.03
C PRO A 9 24.33 -27.67 26.75
N MET A 10 23.01 -27.67 26.85
CA MET A 10 22.12 -27.17 25.80
C MET A 10 22.30 -25.65 25.72
N LEU A 11 23.13 -25.20 24.79
CA LEU A 11 23.34 -23.80 24.50
C LEU A 11 22.06 -23.27 23.85
N LEU A 12 21.24 -22.55 24.62
CA LEU A 12 20.08 -21.84 24.12
C LEU A 12 20.57 -20.66 23.28
N VAL A 13 20.63 -20.83 21.95
CA VAL A 13 20.94 -19.74 21.03
C VAL A 13 19.68 -18.88 20.89
N VAL A 14 19.61 -17.79 21.65
CA VAL A 14 18.64 -16.72 21.40
C VAL A 14 19.14 -15.93 20.20
N VAL A 15 18.60 -16.21 19.02
CA VAL A 15 18.83 -15.39 17.83
C VAL A 15 18.07 -14.08 18.03
N LEU A 16 18.79 -13.03 18.45
CA LEU A 16 18.30 -11.65 18.39
C LEU A 16 18.23 -11.26 16.91
N LEU A 17 17.15 -11.64 16.24
CA LEU A 17 16.80 -11.07 14.94
C LEU A 17 16.65 -9.56 15.15
N SER A 18 17.39 -8.77 14.37
CA SER A 18 17.31 -7.31 14.42
C SER A 18 15.86 -6.89 14.21
N SER A 19 15.26 -6.32 15.26
CA SER A 19 13.84 -5.99 15.34
C SER A 19 13.37 -5.13 14.17
N SER A 20 14.25 -4.36 13.54
CA SER A 20 13.92 -3.47 12.43
C SER A 20 13.41 -4.21 11.19
N CYS A 21 13.96 -5.38 10.86
CA CYS A 21 13.59 -6.11 9.64
C CYS A 21 12.24 -6.85 9.80
N ILE A 22 11.99 -7.41 10.99
CA ILE A 22 10.71 -8.10 11.30
C ILE A 22 9.55 -7.11 11.37
N TRP A 23 9.78 -5.90 11.89
CA TRP A 23 8.75 -4.87 11.95
C TRP A 23 8.38 -4.30 10.57
N LEU A 24 9.33 -4.24 9.64
CA LEU A 24 9.09 -3.77 8.27
C LEU A 24 8.06 -4.65 7.53
N PHE A 25 8.14 -5.98 7.67
CA PHE A 25 7.20 -6.90 7.03
C PHE A 25 5.82 -6.95 7.72
N LEU A 26 5.73 -6.55 8.99
CA LEU A 26 4.48 -6.61 9.75
C LEU A 26 3.54 -5.43 9.49
N SER A 27 4.05 -4.29 8.97
CA SER A 27 3.25 -3.09 8.69
C SER A 27 2.69 -3.02 7.26
N CYS A 28 3.27 -3.76 6.31
CA CYS A 28 2.82 -3.72 4.92
C CYS A 28 1.43 -4.32 4.73
N VAL A 29 0.56 -3.63 4.00
CA VAL A 29 -0.70 -4.21 3.50
C VAL A 29 -0.42 -4.87 2.14
N ASP A 30 -0.60 -6.19 2.07
CA ASP A 30 -0.21 -7.05 0.94
C ASP A 30 -1.39 -7.81 0.32
N PHE A 31 -2.63 -7.51 0.73
CA PHE A 31 -3.87 -8.07 0.16
C PHE A 31 -4.00 -9.61 0.11
N GLU A 32 -3.10 -10.34 0.78
CA GLU A 32 -3.06 -11.81 0.72
C GLU A 32 -4.18 -12.50 1.51
N GLY A 33 -4.74 -11.82 2.51
CA GLY A 33 -5.79 -12.39 3.37
C GLY A 33 -7.12 -12.65 2.63
N PRO A 34 -7.71 -11.64 1.98
CA PRO A 34 -8.98 -11.77 1.25
C PRO A 34 -8.97 -12.82 0.13
N ALA A 35 -10.12 -13.39 -0.18
CA ALA A 35 -10.28 -14.28 -1.34
C ALA A 35 -10.25 -13.48 -2.65
N VAL A 36 -9.73 -14.08 -3.73
CA VAL A 36 -9.82 -13.49 -5.07
C VAL A 36 -11.30 -13.30 -5.45
N GLY A 37 -11.64 -12.16 -6.02
CA GLY A 37 -13.02 -11.76 -6.32
C GLY A 37 -13.78 -11.16 -5.13
N THR A 38 -13.12 -10.97 -3.97
CA THR A 38 -13.70 -10.14 -2.90
C THR A 38 -13.80 -8.70 -3.39
N THR A 39 -15.01 -8.13 -3.31
CA THR A 39 -15.29 -6.76 -3.75
C THR A 39 -15.66 -5.88 -2.55
N TYR A 40 -15.21 -4.64 -2.59
CA TYR A 40 -15.52 -3.57 -1.64
C TYR A 40 -16.12 -2.38 -2.39
N HIS A 41 -17.11 -1.74 -1.80
CA HIS A 41 -17.78 -0.57 -2.36
C HIS A 41 -17.52 0.66 -1.49
N VAL A 42 -17.87 1.84 -2.02
CA VAL A 42 -17.75 3.09 -1.27
C VAL A 42 -18.53 3.03 0.04
N GLY A 43 -17.87 3.37 1.14
CA GLY A 43 -18.39 3.29 2.51
C GLY A 43 -18.02 2.00 3.24
N ASP A 44 -17.55 0.97 2.53
CA ASP A 44 -17.05 -0.25 3.17
C ASP A 44 -15.77 0.03 3.96
N THR A 45 -15.55 -0.79 4.98
CA THR A 45 -14.30 -0.80 5.72
C THR A 45 -13.84 -2.24 5.94
N THR A 46 -12.53 -2.44 5.97
CA THR A 46 -11.93 -3.74 6.29
C THR A 46 -10.65 -3.56 7.09
N MET A 47 -10.20 -4.65 7.71
CA MET A 47 -8.94 -4.70 8.42
C MET A 47 -8.01 -5.68 7.70
N LEU A 48 -6.89 -5.18 7.20
CA LEU A 48 -5.81 -6.02 6.67
C LEU A 48 -4.60 -5.88 7.58
N LYS A 49 -4.17 -7.01 8.15
CA LYS A 49 -3.20 -7.07 9.25
C LYS A 49 -3.61 -6.14 10.40
N PHE A 50 -2.99 -4.97 10.51
CA PHE A 50 -3.23 -3.98 11.57
C PHE A 50 -3.64 -2.61 11.06
N THR A 51 -3.95 -2.50 9.76
CA THR A 51 -4.32 -1.26 9.09
C THR A 51 -5.79 -1.33 8.72
N LYS A 52 -6.55 -0.31 9.12
CA LYS A 52 -7.94 -0.15 8.69
C LYS A 52 -7.95 0.51 7.32
N LEU A 53 -8.64 -0.13 6.39
CA LEU A 53 -8.89 0.40 5.06
C LEU A 53 -10.32 0.95 5.04
N VAL A 54 -10.48 2.13 4.47
CA VAL A 54 -11.76 2.79 4.26
C VAL A 54 -11.91 3.07 2.77
N PHE A 55 -12.93 2.52 2.15
CA PHE A 55 -13.20 2.72 0.74
C PHE A 55 -14.05 3.97 0.54
N GLU A 56 -13.56 4.90 -0.26
CA GLU A 56 -14.13 6.23 -0.44
C GLU A 56 -14.34 6.57 -1.91
N GLY A 57 -15.10 7.63 -2.15
CA GLY A 57 -15.44 8.03 -3.51
C GLY A 57 -14.25 8.50 -4.33
N PHE A 58 -14.39 8.40 -5.64
CA PHE A 58 -13.37 8.77 -6.62
C PHE A 58 -13.68 10.08 -7.30
N TYR A 59 -12.67 10.91 -7.53
CA TYR A 59 -12.81 12.15 -8.27
C TYR A 59 -12.39 11.95 -9.72
N TRP A 60 -13.32 12.22 -10.62
CA TRP A 60 -13.04 12.39 -12.05
C TRP A 60 -12.27 13.67 -12.30
N THR A 61 -11.50 13.70 -13.40
CA THR A 61 -10.81 14.91 -13.84
C THR A 61 -11.76 16.10 -13.94
N GLY A 62 -11.43 17.18 -13.22
CA GLY A 62 -12.22 18.42 -13.16
C GLY A 62 -13.47 18.37 -12.28
N SER A 63 -13.76 17.24 -11.62
CA SER A 63 -14.90 17.15 -10.69
C SER A 63 -14.55 17.67 -9.29
N SER A 64 -15.48 18.40 -8.69
CA SER A 64 -15.42 18.80 -7.27
C SER A 64 -16.21 17.88 -6.35
N THR A 65 -16.98 16.94 -6.92
CA THR A 65 -17.76 15.94 -6.19
C THR A 65 -17.24 14.54 -6.49
N PRO A 66 -17.15 13.67 -5.46
CA PRO A 66 -16.74 12.30 -5.68
C PRO A 66 -17.86 11.48 -6.31
N TYR A 67 -17.49 10.60 -7.23
CA TYR A 67 -18.29 9.48 -7.67
C TYR A 67 -18.31 8.38 -6.62
N LEU A 68 -19.49 7.85 -6.33
CA LEU A 68 -19.72 6.92 -5.22
C LEU A 68 -20.07 5.49 -5.69
N GLY A 69 -20.06 5.24 -7.01
CA GLY A 69 -20.47 3.96 -7.59
C GLY A 69 -19.33 3.03 -7.98
N GLY A 70 -18.10 3.34 -7.59
CA GLY A 70 -16.94 2.50 -7.90
C GLY A 70 -16.83 1.29 -6.99
N GLU A 71 -15.91 0.41 -7.36
CA GLU A 71 -15.63 -0.83 -6.66
C GLU A 71 -14.13 -1.12 -6.60
N ALA A 72 -13.71 -1.79 -5.53
CA ALA A 72 -12.37 -2.34 -5.40
C ALA A 72 -12.45 -3.86 -5.33
N THR A 73 -11.64 -4.57 -6.10
CA THR A 73 -11.70 -6.04 -6.18
C THR A 73 -10.34 -6.69 -6.01
N ILE A 74 -10.27 -7.76 -5.23
CA ILE A 74 -9.04 -8.52 -5.02
C ILE A 74 -8.76 -9.40 -6.23
N HIS A 75 -7.66 -9.13 -6.94
CA HIS A 75 -7.20 -9.90 -8.10
C HIS A 75 -5.95 -10.73 -7.74
N ASN A 76 -5.53 -11.59 -8.66
CA ASN A 76 -4.31 -12.41 -8.54
C ASN A 76 -3.65 -12.57 -9.93
N ASN A 77 -3.51 -11.46 -10.63
CA ASN A 77 -2.95 -11.40 -11.99
C ASN A 77 -1.68 -10.52 -12.06
N LEU A 78 -1.15 -10.08 -10.91
CA LEU A 78 0.14 -9.37 -10.80
C LEU A 78 0.20 -8.08 -11.62
N MET A 79 -0.92 -7.39 -11.71
CA MET A 79 -1.07 -6.11 -12.41
C MET A 79 -0.34 -4.99 -11.70
N ALA A 80 -0.22 -5.02 -10.36
CA ALA A 80 0.57 -4.05 -9.61
C ALA A 80 2.10 -4.23 -9.78
N GLY A 81 2.56 -5.36 -10.32
CA GLY A 81 3.99 -5.58 -10.59
C GLY A 81 4.80 -6.17 -9.44
N HIS A 82 4.13 -6.61 -8.38
CA HIS A 82 4.73 -7.40 -7.31
C HIS A 82 4.21 -8.86 -7.35
N THR A 83 4.40 -9.62 -6.28
CA THR A 83 3.96 -11.02 -6.15
C THR A 83 2.68 -11.15 -5.34
N GLY A 84 1.82 -12.09 -5.73
CA GLY A 84 0.65 -12.46 -4.94
C GLY A 84 -0.63 -11.81 -5.46
N LYS A 85 -1.48 -11.33 -4.56
CA LYS A 85 -2.75 -10.68 -4.86
C LYS A 85 -2.57 -9.18 -4.89
N ASP A 86 -3.44 -8.53 -5.66
CA ASP A 86 -3.41 -7.09 -5.83
C ASP A 86 -4.83 -6.56 -5.62
N LEU A 87 -4.94 -5.32 -5.13
CA LEU A 87 -6.21 -4.62 -5.07
C LEU A 87 -6.42 -3.83 -6.36
N ASN A 88 -7.40 -4.24 -7.16
CA ASN A 88 -7.92 -3.42 -8.25
C ASN A 88 -8.80 -2.30 -7.67
N LEU A 89 -8.63 -1.09 -8.16
CA LEU A 89 -9.43 0.08 -7.87
C LEU A 89 -10.06 0.54 -9.20
N ASN A 90 -11.39 0.51 -9.26
CA ASN A 90 -12.17 0.90 -10.43
C ASN A 90 -13.19 1.97 -10.05
N ASN A 91 -12.82 3.23 -10.32
CA ASN A 91 -13.57 4.44 -9.96
C ASN A 91 -13.82 4.55 -8.46
N ILE A 92 -12.85 4.11 -7.65
CA ILE A 92 -12.88 4.13 -6.20
C ILE A 92 -11.52 4.54 -5.64
N SER A 93 -11.50 5.06 -4.43
CA SER A 93 -10.29 5.31 -3.65
C SER A 93 -10.27 4.45 -2.39
N VAL A 94 -9.08 4.11 -1.90
CA VAL A 94 -8.88 3.44 -0.62
C VAL A 94 -7.96 4.26 0.27
N LYS A 95 -8.48 4.62 1.44
CA LYS A 95 -7.76 5.32 2.50
C LYS A 95 -7.18 4.31 3.49
N PHE A 96 -5.92 4.52 3.85
CA PHE A 96 -5.22 3.73 4.86
C PHE A 96 -5.18 4.51 6.18
N GLU A 97 -5.85 4.00 7.21
CA GLU A 97 -5.82 4.63 8.54
C GLU A 97 -4.58 4.18 9.31
N PHE A 98 -3.60 5.08 9.35
CA PHE A 98 -2.35 4.91 10.08
C PHE A 98 -2.51 5.24 11.57
N LYS A 99 -1.87 4.44 12.42
CA LYS A 99 -1.90 4.64 13.90
C LYS A 99 -0.94 5.75 14.37
N ALA A 100 -0.05 6.18 13.50
CA ALA A 100 0.96 7.21 13.74
C ALA A 100 1.35 7.85 12.42
N ALA A 101 2.09 8.96 12.48
CA ALA A 101 2.75 9.46 11.30
C ALA A 101 3.91 8.53 10.88
N TYR A 102 4.11 8.42 9.58
CA TYR A 102 5.20 7.67 8.96
C TYR A 102 6.14 8.64 8.25
N SER A 103 7.44 8.30 8.19
CA SER A 103 8.44 9.11 7.50
C SER A 103 8.58 8.72 6.03
N LYS A 104 8.13 7.50 5.69
CA LYS A 104 8.15 6.98 4.34
C LYS A 104 6.99 6.02 4.10
N LEU A 105 6.52 5.95 2.85
CA LEU A 105 5.61 4.92 2.37
C LEU A 105 6.05 4.48 0.98
N THR A 106 6.05 3.18 0.72
CA THR A 106 6.22 2.62 -0.62
C THR A 106 5.01 1.78 -1.00
N LEU A 107 4.65 1.75 -2.28
CA LEU A 107 3.72 0.78 -2.82
C LEU A 107 4.05 0.47 -4.27
N TYR A 108 3.67 -0.73 -4.70
CA TYR A 108 3.69 -1.12 -6.10
C TYR A 108 2.37 -0.74 -6.75
N PHE A 109 2.43 -0.27 -7.99
CA PHE A 109 1.24 0.08 -8.75
C PHE A 109 1.31 -0.42 -10.19
N GLY A 110 0.13 -0.62 -10.76
CA GLY A 110 -0.10 -0.78 -12.19
C GLY A 110 -1.24 0.13 -12.63
N GLU A 111 -0.94 1.04 -13.53
CA GLU A 111 -1.88 2.02 -14.09
C GLU A 111 -2.14 1.68 -15.56
N TYR A 112 -3.41 1.42 -15.89
CA TYR A 112 -3.79 0.94 -17.23
C TYR A 112 -4.74 1.88 -17.98
N GLY A 113 -5.18 2.95 -17.32
CA GLY A 113 -6.03 3.95 -17.92
C GLY A 113 -6.78 4.82 -16.92
N GLY A 114 -7.36 5.90 -17.46
CA GLY A 114 -8.13 6.87 -16.71
C GLY A 114 -7.26 7.90 -16.00
N ASN A 115 -7.75 8.38 -14.85
CA ASN A 115 -7.04 9.32 -13.98
C ASN A 115 -6.83 8.67 -12.61
N VAL A 116 -5.81 9.12 -11.90
CA VAL A 116 -5.50 8.69 -10.53
C VAL A 116 -5.90 9.76 -9.51
N ASN A 117 -6.16 9.31 -8.29
CA ASN A 117 -6.41 10.16 -7.13
C ASN A 117 -5.32 9.84 -6.12
N LEU A 118 -4.58 10.85 -5.67
CA LEU A 118 -3.59 10.72 -4.61
C LEU A 118 -3.84 11.78 -3.56
N THR A 119 -4.25 11.35 -2.36
CA THR A 119 -4.48 12.27 -1.23
C THR A 119 -3.43 12.04 -0.17
N ILE A 120 -2.61 13.06 0.08
CA ILE A 120 -1.58 13.04 1.13
C ILE A 120 -1.83 14.20 2.07
N ASN A 121 -1.96 13.90 3.36
CA ASN A 121 -2.20 14.90 4.41
C ASN A 121 -3.41 15.81 4.12
N GLY A 122 -4.46 15.24 3.50
CA GLY A 122 -5.69 15.95 3.14
C GLY A 122 -5.62 16.77 1.84
N ILE A 123 -4.49 16.78 1.14
CA ILE A 123 -4.34 17.43 -0.15
C ILE A 123 -4.51 16.39 -1.26
N LEU A 124 -5.61 16.49 -2.01
CA LEU A 124 -5.89 15.67 -3.19
C LEU A 124 -5.14 16.19 -4.41
N LYS A 125 -4.46 15.29 -5.11
CA LYS A 125 -4.03 15.43 -6.49
C LYS A 125 -4.82 14.47 -7.36
N ASN A 126 -5.24 15.00 -8.49
CA ASN A 126 -5.98 14.31 -9.52
C ASN A 126 -5.20 14.52 -10.82
N THR A 127 -4.59 13.46 -11.33
CA THR A 127 -3.69 13.50 -12.49
C THR A 127 -4.03 12.37 -13.44
N ASP A 128 -3.55 12.46 -14.67
CA ASP A 128 -3.75 11.40 -15.65
C ASP A 128 -2.84 10.21 -15.32
N ASP A 129 -1.57 10.47 -14.97
CA ASP A 129 -0.58 9.43 -14.60
C ASP A 129 0.11 9.78 -13.26
N PHE A 130 0.58 8.77 -12.52
CA PHE A 130 1.49 9.00 -11.39
C PHE A 130 2.79 9.71 -11.78
N LEU A 131 3.32 9.48 -12.99
CA LEU A 131 4.51 10.16 -13.51
C LEU A 131 4.36 11.68 -13.53
N ASP A 132 3.14 12.21 -13.65
CA ASP A 132 2.87 13.65 -13.57
C ASP A 132 3.16 14.23 -12.17
N LEU A 133 3.28 13.36 -11.16
CA LEU A 133 3.60 13.72 -9.78
C LEU A 133 5.06 13.47 -9.40
N ASP A 134 5.87 12.88 -10.28
CA ASP A 134 7.27 12.57 -9.98
C ASP A 134 8.08 13.83 -9.65
N GLY A 135 8.85 13.77 -8.57
CA GLY A 135 9.63 14.90 -8.05
C GLY A 135 8.80 16.04 -7.43
N SER A 136 7.46 15.92 -7.41
CA SER A 136 6.59 16.93 -6.81
C SER A 136 6.47 16.76 -5.29
N THR A 137 5.97 17.79 -4.61
CA THR A 137 5.64 17.73 -3.18
C THR A 137 4.14 17.96 -2.98
N VAL A 138 3.48 17.04 -2.28
CA VAL A 138 2.04 17.10 -1.97
C VAL A 138 1.85 16.92 -0.46
N GLY A 139 1.11 17.83 0.17
CA GLY A 139 0.89 17.76 1.62
C GLY A 139 2.17 17.80 2.46
N GLY A 140 3.28 18.34 1.91
CA GLY A 140 4.59 18.36 2.56
C GLY A 140 5.41 17.07 2.42
N VAL A 141 5.00 16.17 1.53
CA VAL A 141 5.65 14.87 1.28
C VAL A 141 6.16 14.85 -0.16
N LEU A 142 7.43 14.48 -0.35
CA LEU A 142 8.04 14.28 -1.66
C LEU A 142 7.51 13.01 -2.29
N ILE A 143 7.16 13.09 -3.57
CA ILE A 143 6.75 11.96 -4.38
C ILE A 143 7.90 11.58 -5.31
N THR A 144 8.20 10.28 -5.38
CA THR A 144 9.09 9.71 -6.38
C THR A 144 8.42 8.51 -7.02
N VAL A 145 8.43 8.48 -8.35
CA VAL A 145 7.84 7.42 -9.17
C VAL A 145 8.95 6.72 -9.92
N THR A 146 9.09 5.42 -9.71
CA THR A 146 10.06 4.59 -10.43
C THR A 146 9.34 3.57 -11.28
N MET A 147 9.34 3.76 -12.59
CA MET A 147 8.72 2.83 -13.52
C MET A 147 9.54 1.55 -13.67
N THR A 148 8.85 0.42 -13.70
CA THR A 148 9.41 -0.92 -13.95
C THR A 148 8.98 -1.46 -15.32
N THR A 149 7.81 -1.05 -15.79
CA THR A 149 7.33 -1.22 -17.17
C THR A 149 6.66 0.09 -17.62
N VAL A 150 5.96 0.08 -18.76
CA VAL A 150 5.18 1.25 -19.19
C VAL A 150 4.01 1.51 -18.24
N GLU A 151 3.35 0.46 -17.75
CA GLU A 151 2.15 0.56 -16.92
C GLU A 151 2.45 0.40 -15.42
N LYS A 152 3.59 -0.18 -15.05
CA LYS A 152 3.88 -0.59 -13.66
C LYS A 152 5.04 0.16 -13.05
N GLY A 153 4.95 0.45 -11.76
CA GLY A 153 6.01 1.14 -11.05
C GLY A 153 5.95 0.99 -9.54
N LEU A 154 6.89 1.66 -8.89
CA LEU A 154 6.97 1.85 -7.45
C LEU A 154 6.72 3.33 -7.15
N LEU A 155 5.72 3.59 -6.32
CA LEU A 155 5.48 4.91 -5.75
C LEU A 155 6.18 4.98 -4.39
N THR A 156 7.02 5.99 -4.21
CA THR A 156 7.71 6.28 -2.95
C THR A 156 7.31 7.66 -2.46
N LEU A 157 6.87 7.73 -1.22
CA LEU A 157 6.47 8.94 -0.52
C LEU A 157 7.44 9.17 0.64
N GLU A 158 8.08 10.33 0.71
CA GLU A 158 9.07 10.65 1.75
C GLU A 158 8.75 12.00 2.42
N GLY A 159 8.62 11.99 3.74
CA GLY A 159 8.19 13.14 4.53
C GLY A 159 7.25 12.73 5.65
N ASN A 160 6.67 13.71 6.34
CA ASN A 160 5.76 13.43 7.46
C ASN A 160 4.36 13.08 6.96
N ILE A 161 4.05 11.78 6.85
CA ILE A 161 2.79 11.24 6.29
C ILE A 161 1.80 10.95 7.43
N HIS A 162 0.80 11.81 7.58
CA HIS A 162 -0.30 11.70 8.55
C HIS A 162 -1.53 10.97 7.99
N SER A 163 -1.82 11.18 6.72
CA SER A 163 -2.92 10.51 6.02
C SER A 163 -2.55 10.21 4.58
N PHE A 164 -3.04 9.07 4.08
CA PHE A 164 -2.79 8.58 2.74
C PHE A 164 -4.05 7.91 2.18
N SER A 165 -4.40 8.28 0.96
CA SER A 165 -5.41 7.61 0.14
C SER A 165 -5.02 7.62 -1.33
N ILE A 166 -5.40 6.57 -2.04
CA ILE A 166 -5.09 6.34 -3.45
C ILE A 166 -6.31 5.77 -4.16
N GLY A 167 -6.56 6.21 -5.39
CA GLY A 167 -7.69 5.77 -6.21
C GLY A 167 -7.40 5.85 -7.69
N GLY A 168 -8.19 5.15 -8.51
CA GLY A 168 -8.03 5.09 -9.96
C GLY A 168 -9.23 4.49 -10.68
N GLN A 169 -9.22 4.54 -12.00
CA GLN A 169 -10.24 3.90 -12.86
C GLN A 169 -9.82 2.49 -13.29
N GLU A 170 -8.54 2.33 -13.64
CA GLU A 170 -7.93 1.06 -13.99
C GLU A 170 -6.58 0.95 -13.26
N LEU A 171 -6.66 1.00 -11.93
CA LEU A 171 -5.48 1.01 -11.05
C LEU A 171 -5.40 -0.29 -10.26
N TRP A 172 -4.19 -0.82 -10.13
CA TRP A 172 -3.86 -1.91 -9.23
C TRP A 172 -2.79 -1.44 -8.27
N ILE A 173 -2.94 -1.78 -6.99
CA ILE A 173 -1.94 -1.53 -5.96
C ILE A 173 -1.60 -2.80 -5.21
N ASP A 174 -0.36 -2.90 -4.76
CA ASP A 174 0.11 -3.98 -3.92
C ASP A 174 1.23 -3.51 -2.97
N HIS A 175 1.42 -4.23 -1.86
CA HIS A 175 2.52 -4.07 -0.91
C HIS A 175 2.68 -2.62 -0.43
N VAL A 176 1.62 -2.08 0.18
CA VAL A 176 1.61 -0.74 0.77
C VAL A 176 2.34 -0.78 2.11
N CYS A 177 3.59 -0.33 2.11
CA CYS A 177 4.54 -0.45 3.21
C CYS A 177 4.87 0.91 3.82
N PRO A 178 4.29 1.26 4.98
CA PRO A 178 4.67 2.44 5.73
C PRO A 178 5.86 2.17 6.67
N GLU A 179 6.78 3.13 6.75
CA GLU A 179 8.01 3.12 7.55
C GLU A 179 8.10 4.35 8.46
N LYS A 180 8.64 4.16 9.68
CA LYS A 180 8.83 5.24 10.67
C LYS A 180 10.23 5.79 10.64
#